data_AF-A0A378SMP3-F1
#
_entry.id   AF-A0A378SMP3-F1
#
_cell.length_a   1.000
_cell.length_b   1.000
_cell.length_c   1.000
_cell.angle_alpha   90.00
_cell.angle_beta   90.00
_cell.angle_gamma   90.00
#
_symmetry.space_group_name_H-M   'P 1'
#
loop_
_entity.id
_entity.type
_entity.pdbx_description
1 polymer ?
#
loop_
_entity_poly.entity_id
_entity_poly.type
_entity_poly.pdbx_seq_one_letter_code
_entity_poly.pdbx_strand_id
1 'polypeptide(L)'
;MVEATLGYAVEWDGHTVTLPPVGDSVEDGLSFTTWDEAELRFMRYAADTFNAGPDGQTVTLAPVVLIPRPDNEHDPGAVSIARPRSTGGDIDDRHMGFLYRRLLSKLPDNAISLLAELSGGEVKCSVIIERDDADYYGLDFDDPDDLPCAYGEAKLALPPAAELAYAVHSFLTARGTDPDDEGRERTDHVLERLRTFPADSRPLGPLSVTVREGKSGQPSSLTVHSGGTPIGSVALGYLFLDDERLRPAVLDGLLKMGVPAAAPQEPRREAVSQEWEAGAVPNVHVGWRPGGMKLRWAEPDGPSTRTTFAQYNPTTETLWVEDERLIAPACTFAARLGIPVDEIGLPPLRWTLRERVWRGHLRDLSYE
;
A
#
# COMPACT_ATOMS: atom_id res chain seq x y z
N MET A 1 -21.97 0.52 -4.41
CA MET A 1 -22.00 1.71 -3.54
C MET A 1 -21.70 1.23 -2.14
N VAL A 2 -20.50 1.52 -1.64
CA VAL A 2 -20.15 1.32 -0.23
C VAL A 2 -20.42 2.66 0.43
N GLU A 3 -21.31 2.67 1.43
CA GLU A 3 -21.60 3.85 2.24
C GLU A 3 -20.31 4.40 2.85
N ALA A 4 -20.18 5.72 2.86
CA ALA A 4 -19.10 6.41 3.52
C ALA A 4 -19.16 6.13 5.03
N THR A 5 -18.27 5.29 5.53
CA THR A 5 -18.00 5.17 6.97
C THR A 5 -17.49 6.52 7.46
N LEU A 6 -18.10 7.01 8.54
CA LEU A 6 -17.66 8.18 9.32
C LEU A 6 -16.15 8.07 9.57
N GLY A 7 -15.37 9.01 9.01
CA GLY A 7 -13.91 8.91 8.99
C GLY A 7 -13.31 8.89 10.39
N TYR A 8 -12.58 7.82 10.69
CA TYR A 8 -11.75 7.73 11.88
C TYR A 8 -10.79 8.92 11.99
N ALA A 9 -10.61 9.45 13.20
CA ALA A 9 -9.75 10.59 13.47
C ALA A 9 -8.84 10.33 14.68
N VAL A 10 -7.57 10.65 14.53
CA VAL A 10 -6.61 10.66 15.64
C VAL A 10 -6.86 11.89 16.51
N GLU A 11 -6.95 11.69 17.81
CA GLU A 11 -7.21 12.75 18.79
C GLU A 11 -5.90 13.25 19.42
N TRP A 12 -5.85 14.54 19.76
CA TRP A 12 -4.72 15.13 20.48
C TRP A 12 -5.20 16.27 21.39
N ASP A 13 -4.92 16.15 22.68
CA ASP A 13 -5.25 17.15 23.70
C ASP A 13 -4.15 18.22 23.89
N GLY A 14 -3.15 18.23 23.02
CA GLY A 14 -1.94 19.07 23.10
C GLY A 14 -0.77 18.41 23.82
N HIS A 15 -0.98 17.29 24.51
CA HIS A 15 0.04 16.57 25.28
C HIS A 15 0.05 15.08 24.99
N THR A 16 -1.09 14.50 24.65
CA THR A 16 -1.27 13.07 24.42
C THR A 16 -2.02 12.83 23.13
N VAL A 17 -1.44 11.99 22.27
CA VAL A 17 -2.14 11.44 21.11
C VAL A 17 -2.92 10.19 21.54
N THR A 18 -4.18 10.15 21.13
CA THR A 18 -5.08 9.02 21.35
C THR A 18 -5.58 8.50 20.01
N LEU A 19 -5.45 7.20 19.82
CA LEU A 19 -6.15 6.44 18.78
C LEU A 19 -7.46 5.94 19.41
N PRO A 20 -8.61 6.62 19.17
CA PRO A 20 -9.86 6.28 19.83
C PRO A 20 -10.30 4.86 19.45
N PRO A 21 -11.06 4.18 20.33
CA PRO A 21 -11.57 2.85 20.04
C PRO A 21 -12.63 2.88 18.93
N VAL A 22 -12.66 1.87 18.08
CA VAL A 22 -13.79 1.58 17.18
C VAL A 22 -14.42 0.23 17.52
N GLY A 23 -15.75 0.20 17.50
CA GLY A 23 -16.51 -0.99 17.84
C GLY A 23 -16.38 -1.42 19.30
N ASP A 24 -17.19 -2.40 19.67
CA ASP A 24 -17.19 -3.11 20.95
C ASP A 24 -17.02 -4.63 20.76
N SER A 25 -16.70 -5.07 19.54
CA SER A 25 -16.51 -6.47 19.16
C SER A 25 -15.06 -6.79 18.78
N VAL A 26 -14.60 -7.98 19.16
CA VAL A 26 -13.27 -8.48 18.78
C VAL A 26 -13.17 -8.79 17.29
N GLU A 27 -14.27 -8.97 16.57
CA GLU A 27 -14.24 -9.23 15.11
C GLU A 27 -13.66 -8.05 14.31
N ASP A 28 -13.84 -6.82 14.81
CA ASP A 28 -13.47 -5.59 14.11
C ASP A 28 -12.05 -5.11 14.44
N GLY A 29 -11.43 -5.68 15.47
CA GLY A 29 -10.15 -5.22 16.00
C GLY A 29 -8.92 -5.69 15.21
N LEU A 30 -7.79 -5.02 15.44
CA LEU A 30 -6.49 -5.40 14.87
C LEU A 30 -5.75 -6.35 15.80
N SER A 31 -5.39 -7.54 15.28
CA SER A 31 -4.59 -8.51 16.02
C SER A 31 -3.20 -7.99 16.35
N PHE A 32 -2.64 -8.51 17.45
CA PHE A 32 -1.25 -8.33 17.85
C PHE A 32 -0.69 -9.67 18.34
N THR A 33 0.58 -9.71 18.72
CA THR A 33 1.24 -10.93 19.16
C THR A 33 1.77 -10.80 20.58
N THR A 34 1.59 -11.85 21.36
CA THR A 34 2.09 -12.03 22.71
C THR A 34 2.95 -13.30 22.73
N TRP A 35 3.97 -13.33 23.57
CA TRP A 35 4.83 -14.50 23.75
C TRP A 35 5.48 -14.48 25.12
N ASP A 36 5.77 -15.67 25.65
CA ASP A 36 6.51 -15.89 26.87
C ASP A 36 5.94 -15.06 28.05
N GLU A 37 6.79 -14.31 28.76
CA GLU A 37 6.37 -13.49 29.90
C GLU A 37 5.37 -12.38 29.52
N ALA A 38 5.40 -11.89 28.27
CA ALA A 38 4.50 -10.83 27.83
C ALA A 38 3.05 -11.34 27.76
N GLU A 39 2.86 -12.60 27.39
CA GLU A 39 1.55 -13.26 27.39
C GLU A 39 1.01 -13.40 28.81
N LEU A 40 1.82 -13.90 29.76
CA LEU A 40 1.41 -13.99 31.17
C LEU A 40 1.05 -12.61 31.77
N ARG A 41 1.82 -11.57 31.44
CA ARG A 41 1.52 -10.19 31.86
C ARG A 41 0.23 -9.67 31.25
N PHE A 42 -0.02 -9.97 29.98
CA PHE A 42 -1.27 -9.63 29.32
C PHE A 42 -2.46 -10.32 29.98
N MET A 43 -2.38 -11.63 30.25
CA MET A 43 -3.47 -12.38 30.88
C MET A 43 -3.77 -11.88 32.30
N ARG A 44 -2.74 -11.58 33.10
CA ARG A 44 -2.94 -10.93 34.41
C ARG A 44 -3.62 -9.57 34.29
N TYR A 45 -3.20 -8.77 33.31
CA TYR A 45 -3.81 -7.48 33.05
C TYR A 45 -5.28 -7.60 32.61
N ALA A 46 -5.61 -8.62 31.82
CA ALA A 46 -6.99 -8.95 31.47
C ALA A 46 -7.81 -9.34 32.70
N ALA A 47 -7.28 -10.20 33.57
CA ALA A 47 -7.92 -10.60 34.82
C ALA A 47 -8.21 -9.41 35.73
N ASP A 48 -7.21 -8.56 35.97
CA ASP A 48 -7.38 -7.32 36.74
C ASP A 48 -8.48 -6.44 36.16
N THR A 49 -8.58 -6.35 34.83
CA THR A 49 -9.57 -5.52 34.15
C THR A 49 -10.98 -6.07 34.31
N PHE A 50 -11.18 -7.38 34.16
CA PHE A 50 -12.49 -8.00 34.37
C PHE A 50 -12.92 -7.97 35.84
N ASN A 51 -11.99 -8.22 36.77
CA ASN A 51 -12.28 -8.17 38.21
C ASN A 51 -12.63 -6.77 38.71
N ALA A 52 -12.18 -5.72 38.01
CA ALA A 52 -12.58 -4.34 38.28
C ALA A 52 -13.89 -3.93 37.59
N GLY A 53 -14.37 -4.73 36.63
CA GLY A 53 -15.57 -4.46 35.84
C GLY A 53 -16.87 -4.99 36.46
N PRO A 54 -18.01 -4.81 35.78
CA PRO A 54 -19.29 -5.37 36.20
C PRO A 54 -19.31 -6.91 36.19
N ASP A 55 -19.96 -7.50 37.19
CA ASP A 55 -20.17 -8.95 37.26
C ASP A 55 -20.87 -9.48 35.99
N GLY A 56 -20.37 -10.60 35.46
CA GLY A 56 -20.95 -11.27 34.30
C GLY A 56 -20.57 -10.67 32.94
N GLN A 57 -19.74 -9.63 32.88
CA GLN A 57 -19.21 -9.10 31.63
C GLN A 57 -18.28 -10.13 30.94
N THR A 58 -18.50 -10.37 29.65
CA THR A 58 -17.74 -11.32 28.84
C THR A 58 -16.79 -10.64 27.86
N VAL A 59 -17.02 -9.35 27.57
CA VAL A 59 -16.18 -8.52 26.70
C VAL A 59 -15.91 -7.20 27.39
N THR A 60 -14.65 -6.79 27.46
CA THR A 60 -14.24 -5.51 28.07
C THR A 60 -13.25 -4.74 27.19
N LEU A 61 -13.24 -3.41 27.36
CA LEU A 61 -12.31 -2.50 26.69
C LEU A 61 -11.30 -1.99 27.72
N ALA A 62 -10.03 -2.31 27.51
CA ALA A 62 -8.95 -1.98 28.44
C ALA A 62 -7.97 -0.94 27.83
N PRO A 63 -7.54 0.07 28.60
CA PRO A 63 -6.60 1.08 28.11
C PRO A 63 -5.19 0.52 27.97
N VAL A 64 -4.59 0.66 26.78
CA VAL A 64 -3.20 0.28 26.52
C VAL A 64 -2.46 1.42 25.80
N VAL A 65 -1.15 1.29 25.69
CA VAL A 65 -0.32 2.23 24.94
C VAL A 65 0.54 1.52 23.91
N LEU A 66 0.80 2.21 22.80
CA LEU A 66 1.78 1.82 21.81
C LEU A 66 3.09 2.58 22.08
N ILE A 67 4.19 1.84 22.16
CA ILE A 67 5.53 2.37 22.47
C ILE A 67 6.51 1.92 21.38
N PRO A 68 7.08 2.83 20.58
CA PRO A 68 8.15 2.49 19.65
C PRO A 68 9.36 1.90 20.38
N ARG A 69 9.97 0.85 19.82
CA ARG A 69 11.15 0.15 20.36
C ARG A 69 12.31 0.19 19.35
N PRO A 70 12.89 1.36 19.06
CA PRO A 70 14.07 1.46 18.19
C PRO A 70 15.30 0.75 18.78
N ASP A 71 15.26 0.43 20.07
CA ASP A 71 16.24 -0.35 20.83
C ASP A 71 16.10 -1.86 20.62
N ASN A 72 15.05 -2.35 19.94
CA ASN A 72 14.86 -3.77 19.68
C ASN A 72 15.90 -4.28 18.67
N GLU A 73 16.77 -5.19 19.12
CA GLU A 73 17.90 -5.72 18.33
C GLU A 73 17.46 -6.52 17.09
N HIS A 74 16.23 -7.04 17.08
CA HIS A 74 15.69 -7.86 15.97
C HIS A 74 14.96 -7.01 14.93
N ASP A 75 14.20 -6.01 15.38
CA ASP A 75 13.43 -5.12 14.51
C ASP A 75 13.36 -3.71 15.10
N PRO A 76 14.16 -2.74 14.62
CA PRO A 76 14.11 -1.36 15.11
C PRO A 76 12.78 -0.65 14.81
N GLY A 77 11.92 -1.23 13.95
CA GLY A 77 10.56 -0.77 13.72
C GLY A 77 9.53 -1.35 14.69
N ALA A 78 9.95 -2.16 15.68
CA ALA A 78 9.04 -2.82 16.60
C ALA A 78 8.22 -1.79 17.41
N VAL A 79 6.93 -2.10 17.59
CA VAL A 79 6.03 -1.32 18.44
C VAL A 79 5.48 -2.23 19.52
N SER A 80 5.86 -1.93 20.76
CA SER A 80 5.38 -2.61 21.96
C SER A 80 3.96 -2.15 22.30
N ILE A 81 3.10 -3.11 22.61
CA ILE A 81 1.86 -2.88 23.37
C ILE A 81 2.20 -3.03 24.85
N ALA A 82 1.82 -2.03 25.64
CA ALA A 82 2.13 -2.01 27.06
C ALA A 82 0.97 -1.43 27.88
N ARG A 83 1.00 -1.69 29.19
CA ARG A 83 0.13 -0.99 30.15
C ARG A 83 0.48 0.51 30.16
N PRO A 84 -0.48 1.43 30.33
CA PRO A 84 -0.20 2.87 30.38
C PRO A 84 0.75 3.22 31.54
N ARG A 85 1.59 4.27 31.39
CA ARG A 85 2.55 4.65 32.45
C ARG A 85 1.91 4.93 33.81
N SER A 86 0.63 5.31 33.81
CA SER A 86 -0.17 5.52 35.02
C SER A 86 -0.32 4.28 35.90
N THR A 87 -0.04 3.06 35.38
CA THR A 87 -0.06 1.83 36.18
C THR A 87 1.25 1.57 36.92
N GLY A 88 2.28 2.41 36.75
CA GLY A 88 3.62 2.19 37.30
C GLY A 88 4.41 1.11 36.53
N GLY A 89 5.66 0.91 36.95
CA GLY A 89 6.63 0.05 36.24
C GLY A 89 7.34 0.78 35.10
N ASP A 90 8.45 0.20 34.63
CA ASP A 90 9.19 0.73 33.49
C ASP A 90 8.63 0.26 32.13
N ILE A 91 9.36 0.64 31.06
CA ILE A 91 9.49 -0.11 29.80
C ILE A 91 8.91 -1.54 29.77
N ASP A 92 9.80 -2.40 30.23
CA ASP A 92 9.75 -3.83 30.04
C ASP A 92 8.79 -4.44 31.04
N ASP A 93 8.67 -3.90 32.25
CA ASP A 93 7.66 -4.29 33.25
C ASP A 93 6.23 -4.26 32.70
N ARG A 94 5.92 -3.23 31.91
CA ARG A 94 4.58 -2.99 31.36
C ARG A 94 4.33 -3.65 30.01
N HIS A 95 5.37 -4.22 29.39
CA HIS A 95 5.27 -4.83 28.06
C HIS A 95 4.33 -6.04 28.08
N MET A 96 3.42 -6.09 27.10
CA MET A 96 2.41 -7.14 26.97
C MET A 96 2.41 -7.80 25.59
N GLY A 97 3.14 -7.26 24.61
CA GLY A 97 3.23 -7.84 23.28
C GLY A 97 3.70 -6.84 22.23
N PHE A 98 3.67 -7.24 20.96
CA PHE A 98 4.08 -6.40 19.83
C PHE A 98 2.99 -6.30 18.76
N LEU A 99 2.95 -5.18 18.06
CA LEU A 99 2.20 -5.08 16.81
C LEU A 99 2.79 -6.00 15.74
N TYR A 100 1.92 -6.64 14.95
CA TYR A 100 2.39 -7.39 13.80
C TYR A 100 3.07 -6.47 12.78
N ARG A 101 4.22 -6.91 12.25
CA ARG A 101 4.91 -6.21 11.16
C ARG A 101 4.03 -5.99 9.94
N ARG A 102 3.10 -6.91 9.65
CA ARG A 102 2.12 -6.76 8.56
C ARG A 102 1.16 -5.59 8.76
N LEU A 103 0.86 -5.22 10.00
CA LEU A 103 0.08 -4.03 10.29
C LEU A 103 0.95 -2.77 10.15
N LEU A 104 2.16 -2.80 10.72
CA LEU A 104 3.10 -1.69 10.62
C LEU A 104 3.42 -1.34 9.16
N SER A 105 3.58 -2.34 8.29
CA SER A 105 3.85 -2.13 6.86
C SER A 105 2.71 -1.47 6.08
N LYS A 106 1.56 -1.23 6.70
CA LYS A 106 0.42 -0.52 6.10
C LYS A 106 0.28 0.90 6.60
N LEU A 107 0.92 1.22 7.72
CA LEU A 107 0.98 2.59 8.23
C LEU A 107 2.09 3.34 7.48
N PRO A 108 2.04 4.68 7.43
CA PRO A 108 3.19 5.45 6.99
C PRO A 108 4.43 5.10 7.84
N ASP A 109 5.61 5.21 7.25
CA ASP A 109 6.84 4.87 7.97
C ASP A 109 7.03 5.75 9.19
N ASN A 110 7.59 5.14 10.25
CA ASN A 110 7.77 5.79 11.55
C ASN A 110 6.51 6.44 12.13
N ALA A 111 5.31 6.15 11.62
CA ALA A 111 4.10 6.85 12.01
C ALA A 111 3.85 6.76 13.51
N ILE A 112 3.94 5.56 14.09
CA ILE A 112 3.79 5.38 15.53
C ILE A 112 4.89 6.12 16.31
N SER A 113 6.12 6.14 15.81
CA SER A 113 7.23 6.89 16.41
C SER A 113 6.93 8.39 16.45
N LEU A 114 6.47 8.97 15.34
CA LEU A 114 6.10 10.38 15.25
C LEU A 114 4.90 10.72 16.16
N LEU A 115 3.90 9.85 16.24
CA LEU A 115 2.79 10.02 17.18
C LEU A 115 3.27 9.95 18.65
N ALA A 116 4.20 9.05 18.95
CA ALA A 116 4.77 8.89 20.29
C ALA A 116 5.62 10.11 20.68
N GLU A 117 6.39 10.69 19.76
CA GLU A 117 7.14 11.93 19.99
C GLU A 117 6.21 13.10 20.39
N LEU A 118 5.03 13.19 19.76
CA LEU A 118 3.98 14.15 20.13
C LEU A 118 3.34 13.89 21.50
N SER A 119 3.60 12.72 22.11
CA SER A 119 2.92 12.21 23.30
C SER A 119 3.87 11.83 24.45
N GLY A 120 5.13 12.28 24.41
CA GLY A 120 6.11 11.94 25.44
C GLY A 120 6.49 10.45 25.50
N GLY A 121 6.37 9.76 24.37
CA GLY A 121 6.80 8.38 24.15
C GLY A 121 5.69 7.31 24.15
N GLU A 122 4.43 7.68 24.40
CA GLU A 122 3.31 6.72 24.47
C GLU A 122 2.11 7.18 23.66
N VAL A 123 1.63 6.38 22.71
CA VAL A 123 0.38 6.65 22.00
C VAL A 123 -0.74 5.88 22.70
N LYS A 124 -1.78 6.58 23.19
CA LYS A 124 -2.91 5.92 23.85
C LYS A 124 -3.79 5.20 22.85
N CYS A 125 -4.20 3.98 23.18
CA CYS A 125 -5.27 3.27 22.48
C CYS A 125 -5.98 2.32 23.44
N SER A 126 -6.75 1.37 22.91
CA SER A 126 -7.47 0.39 23.72
C SER A 126 -7.43 -0.98 23.09
N VAL A 127 -7.52 -2.01 23.93
CA VAL A 127 -7.65 -3.41 23.54
C VAL A 127 -9.03 -3.90 23.95
N ILE A 128 -9.71 -4.60 23.04
CA ILE A 128 -10.93 -5.36 23.33
C ILE A 128 -10.47 -6.76 23.75
N ILE A 129 -10.97 -7.21 24.88
CA ILE A 129 -10.64 -8.52 25.46
C ILE A 129 -11.94 -9.30 25.62
N GLU A 130 -12.00 -10.48 25.04
CA GLU A 130 -13.10 -11.42 25.18
C GLU A 130 -12.71 -12.59 26.08
N ARG A 131 -13.59 -12.88 27.02
CA ARG A 131 -13.50 -13.96 28.00
C ARG A 131 -14.12 -15.22 27.42
N ASP A 132 -13.49 -16.38 27.65
CA ASP A 132 -14.14 -17.66 27.38
C ASP A 132 -14.99 -18.05 28.60
N ASP A 133 -16.32 -18.02 28.43
CA ASP A 133 -17.29 -18.29 29.49
C ASP A 133 -17.31 -19.76 29.95
N ALA A 134 -16.76 -20.69 29.16
CA ALA A 134 -16.84 -22.12 29.48
C ALA A 134 -16.00 -22.51 30.71
N ASP A 135 -14.85 -21.86 30.89
CA ASP A 135 -13.85 -22.27 31.89
C ASP A 135 -13.62 -21.23 33.00
N TYR A 136 -14.13 -19.99 32.87
CA TYR A 136 -13.80 -18.87 33.77
C TYR A 136 -14.10 -19.07 35.26
N TYR A 137 -15.21 -19.73 35.62
CA TYR A 137 -15.71 -19.79 37.01
C TYR A 137 -15.02 -20.84 37.92
N GLY A 138 -13.88 -21.39 37.51
CA GLY A 138 -13.11 -22.36 38.29
C GLY A 138 -11.59 -22.17 38.26
N LEU A 139 -11.11 -21.09 37.64
CA LEU A 139 -9.69 -20.83 37.44
C LEU A 139 -9.06 -20.14 38.64
N ASP A 140 -7.87 -20.59 39.02
CA ASP A 140 -7.00 -19.85 39.94
C ASP A 140 -6.18 -18.83 39.14
N PHE A 141 -6.55 -17.56 39.18
CA PHE A 141 -5.84 -16.50 38.44
C PHE A 141 -4.43 -16.21 38.99
N ASP A 142 -4.07 -16.77 40.15
CA ASP A 142 -2.69 -16.79 40.64
C ASP A 142 -1.87 -17.94 40.05
N ASP A 143 -2.52 -18.96 39.47
CA ASP A 143 -1.88 -20.07 38.74
C ASP A 143 -1.64 -19.69 37.26
N PRO A 144 -0.36 -19.65 36.80
CA PRO A 144 -0.04 -19.35 35.42
C PRO A 144 -0.59 -20.36 34.40
N ASP A 145 -0.90 -21.59 34.81
CA ASP A 145 -1.43 -22.63 33.91
C ASP A 145 -2.92 -22.43 33.60
N ASP A 146 -3.66 -21.75 34.49
CA ASP A 146 -5.09 -21.48 34.35
C ASP A 146 -5.39 -20.20 33.55
N LEU A 147 -4.46 -19.24 33.53
CA LEU A 147 -4.61 -17.94 32.85
C LEU A 147 -4.87 -18.04 31.32
N PRO A 148 -4.21 -18.91 30.55
CA PRO A 148 -4.45 -19.03 29.11
C PRO A 148 -5.86 -19.56 28.78
N CYS A 149 -6.50 -20.29 29.68
CA CYS A 149 -7.83 -20.86 29.49
C CYS A 149 -8.96 -19.85 29.76
N ALA A 150 -8.65 -18.71 30.39
CA ALA A 150 -9.64 -17.72 30.80
C ALA A 150 -10.11 -16.79 29.66
N TYR A 151 -9.36 -16.69 28.56
CA TYR A 151 -9.55 -15.66 27.54
C TYR A 151 -9.54 -16.26 26.13
N GLY A 152 -10.53 -15.87 25.33
CA GLY A 152 -10.70 -16.37 23.96
C GLY A 152 -9.85 -15.60 22.96
N GLU A 153 -10.13 -14.30 22.79
CA GLU A 153 -9.41 -13.44 21.85
C GLU A 153 -9.19 -12.03 22.41
N ALA A 154 -8.09 -11.39 22.00
CA ALA A 154 -7.83 -9.99 22.26
C ALA A 154 -7.34 -9.28 21.00
N LYS A 155 -7.89 -8.10 20.72
CA LYS A 155 -7.50 -7.27 19.57
C LYS A 155 -7.53 -5.79 19.93
N LEU A 156 -6.68 -5.00 19.28
CA LEU A 156 -6.73 -3.55 19.42
C LEU A 156 -8.03 -3.02 18.84
N ALA A 157 -8.69 -2.13 19.58
CA ALA A 157 -9.94 -1.48 19.21
C ALA A 157 -9.71 -0.41 18.12
N LEU A 158 -9.03 -0.75 17.04
CA LEU A 158 -8.62 0.18 15.99
C LEU A 158 -9.30 -0.19 14.68
N PRO A 159 -9.57 0.80 13.80
CA PRO A 159 -10.22 0.52 12.53
C PRO A 159 -9.34 -0.32 11.63
N PRO A 160 -9.88 -0.82 10.51
CA PRO A 160 -9.09 -1.52 9.51
C PRO A 160 -7.83 -0.73 9.15
N ALA A 161 -6.71 -1.46 8.98
CA ALA A 161 -5.38 -0.87 8.84
C ALA A 161 -5.28 0.28 7.81
N ALA A 162 -6.01 0.21 6.69
CA ALA A 162 -6.02 1.25 5.67
C ALA A 162 -6.69 2.55 6.15
N GLU A 163 -7.77 2.44 6.91
CA GLU A 163 -8.45 3.60 7.51
C GLU A 163 -7.59 4.22 8.62
N LEU A 164 -6.97 3.39 9.48
CA LEU A 164 -6.01 3.84 10.47
C LEU A 164 -4.84 4.59 9.82
N ALA A 165 -4.25 4.00 8.77
CA ALA A 165 -3.11 4.58 8.06
C ALA A 165 -3.44 5.95 7.46
N TYR A 166 -4.63 6.09 6.85
CA TYR A 166 -5.11 7.36 6.32
C TYR A 166 -5.31 8.41 7.43
N ALA A 167 -5.96 8.04 8.53
CA ALA A 167 -6.20 8.96 9.63
C ALA A 167 -4.90 9.44 10.28
N VAL A 168 -3.93 8.53 10.47
CA VAL A 168 -2.61 8.86 11.02
C VAL A 168 -1.82 9.76 10.07
N HIS A 169 -1.80 9.46 8.77
CA HIS A 169 -1.15 10.33 7.78
C HIS A 169 -1.78 11.72 7.75
N SER A 170 -3.11 11.81 7.66
CA SER A 170 -3.83 13.08 7.67
C SER A 170 -3.52 13.91 8.92
N PHE A 171 -3.49 13.26 10.09
CA PHE A 171 -3.17 13.89 11.37
C PHE A 171 -1.75 14.46 11.43
N LEU A 172 -0.76 13.70 10.93
CA LEU A 172 0.65 14.09 10.92
C LEU A 172 0.91 15.20 9.89
N THR A 173 0.37 15.05 8.67
CA THR A 173 0.50 16.05 7.59
C THR A 173 -0.12 17.39 8.00
N ALA A 174 -1.26 17.39 8.68
CA ALA A 174 -1.88 18.60 9.22
C ALA A 174 -1.00 19.33 10.26
N ARG A 175 0.00 18.66 10.83
CA ARG A 175 0.99 19.22 11.77
C ARG A 175 2.34 19.53 11.13
N GLY A 176 2.44 19.45 9.80
CA GLY A 176 3.66 19.72 9.06
C GLY A 176 4.68 18.59 9.12
N THR A 177 4.30 17.42 9.63
CA THR A 177 5.11 16.21 9.59
C THR A 177 4.61 15.36 8.44
N ASP A 178 5.42 15.19 7.39
CA ASP A 178 5.11 14.19 6.36
C ASP A 178 5.81 12.88 6.77
N PRO A 179 5.07 11.87 7.26
CA PRO A 179 5.66 10.63 7.76
C PRO A 179 6.16 9.70 6.64
N ASP A 180 5.90 10.05 5.37
CA ASP A 180 6.15 9.17 4.23
C ASP A 180 7.45 9.56 3.50
N ASP A 181 8.57 9.55 4.25
CA ASP A 181 9.92 9.76 3.71
C ASP A 181 10.30 8.66 2.71
N GLU A 182 10.08 7.39 3.03
CA GLU A 182 10.40 6.28 2.11
C GLU A 182 9.56 6.37 0.83
N GLY A 183 8.27 6.72 0.93
CA GLY A 183 7.42 6.91 -0.25
C GLY A 183 7.94 8.02 -1.16
N ARG A 184 8.48 9.11 -0.60
CA ARG A 184 9.16 10.17 -1.38
C ARG A 184 10.45 9.70 -2.01
N GLU A 185 11.34 9.08 -1.24
CA GLU A 185 12.61 8.56 -1.75
C GLU A 185 12.37 7.53 -2.87
N ARG A 186 11.34 6.70 -2.72
CA ARG A 186 10.92 5.75 -3.73
C ARG A 186 10.36 6.44 -4.96
N THR A 187 9.56 7.49 -4.80
CA THR A 187 9.09 8.32 -5.91
C THR A 187 10.25 8.99 -6.65
N ASP A 188 11.23 9.54 -5.92
CA ASP A 188 12.45 10.13 -6.49
C ASP A 188 13.24 9.09 -7.29
N HIS A 189 13.42 7.91 -6.71
CA HIS A 189 14.06 6.78 -7.37
C HIS A 189 13.35 6.42 -8.66
N VAL A 190 12.02 6.30 -8.65
CA VAL A 190 11.25 5.98 -9.85
C VAL A 190 11.34 7.08 -10.90
N LEU A 191 11.25 8.36 -10.51
CA LEU A 191 11.43 9.48 -11.44
C LEU A 191 12.80 9.45 -12.12
N GLU A 192 13.88 9.17 -11.38
CA GLU A 192 15.21 8.98 -11.95
C GLU A 192 15.26 7.81 -12.95
N ARG A 193 14.65 6.67 -12.59
CA ARG A 193 14.57 5.50 -13.47
C ARG A 193 13.79 5.75 -14.75
N LEU A 194 12.69 6.49 -14.66
CA LEU A 194 11.88 6.84 -15.83
C LEU A 194 12.64 7.75 -16.80
N ARG A 195 13.67 8.47 -16.34
CA ARG A 195 14.55 9.29 -17.21
C ARG A 195 15.74 8.50 -17.78
N THR A 196 16.06 7.34 -17.22
CA THR A 196 17.27 6.58 -17.55
C THR A 196 16.96 5.45 -18.52
N PHE A 197 17.60 5.44 -19.69
CA PHE A 197 17.47 4.36 -20.68
C PHE A 197 18.70 3.43 -20.62
N PRO A 198 18.55 2.11 -20.81
CA PRO A 198 19.67 1.15 -20.67
C PRO A 198 20.79 1.31 -21.71
N ALA A 199 20.49 1.94 -22.85
CA ALA A 199 21.44 2.15 -23.93
C ALA A 199 21.06 3.40 -24.75
N ASP A 200 22.04 3.94 -25.48
CA ASP A 200 21.78 4.88 -26.56
C ASP A 200 20.78 4.28 -27.56
N SER A 201 19.88 5.13 -28.07
CA SER A 201 18.87 4.70 -29.02
C SER A 201 19.56 4.09 -30.24
N ARG A 202 19.27 2.81 -30.53
CA ARG A 202 19.81 2.15 -31.71
C ARG A 202 19.13 2.72 -32.96
N PRO A 203 19.88 2.97 -34.05
CA PRO A 203 19.25 3.38 -35.30
C PRO A 203 18.32 2.28 -35.81
N LEU A 204 17.15 2.68 -36.29
CA LEU A 204 16.17 1.76 -36.87
C LEU A 204 16.69 1.21 -38.21
N GLY A 205 16.79 -0.11 -38.30
CA GLY A 205 16.86 -0.83 -39.56
C GLY A 205 15.48 -1.04 -40.21
N PRO A 206 15.42 -1.75 -41.36
CA PRO A 206 14.16 -2.07 -42.04
C PRO A 206 13.17 -2.75 -41.10
N LEU A 207 11.93 -2.28 -41.11
CA LEU A 207 10.87 -2.85 -40.28
C LEU A 207 10.27 -4.10 -40.92
N SER A 208 9.95 -5.08 -40.08
CA SER A 208 9.13 -6.22 -40.46
C SER A 208 8.22 -6.61 -39.31
N VAL A 209 7.15 -7.35 -39.62
CA VAL A 209 6.16 -7.76 -38.63
C VAL A 209 5.90 -9.26 -38.76
N THR A 210 5.86 -9.95 -37.63
CA THR A 210 5.53 -11.38 -37.57
C THR A 210 4.35 -11.60 -36.64
N VAL A 211 3.43 -12.47 -37.01
CA VAL A 211 2.30 -12.85 -36.15
C VAL A 211 2.80 -13.76 -35.03
N ARG A 212 2.41 -13.46 -33.80
CA ARG A 212 2.59 -14.33 -32.64
C ARG A 212 1.22 -14.63 -32.05
N GLU A 213 0.82 -15.89 -32.13
CA GLU A 213 -0.40 -16.36 -31.50
C GLU A 213 -0.34 -16.15 -29.98
N GLY A 214 -1.44 -15.65 -29.42
CA GLY A 214 -1.60 -15.51 -27.98
C GLY A 214 -1.67 -16.87 -27.30
N LYS A 215 -1.19 -16.95 -26.05
CA LYS A 215 -1.51 -18.09 -25.17
C LYS A 215 -2.82 -17.79 -24.43
N SER A 216 -3.51 -18.82 -23.93
CA SER A 216 -4.80 -18.72 -23.22
C SER A 216 -4.94 -17.43 -22.39
N GLY A 217 -5.95 -16.60 -22.73
CA GLY A 217 -6.22 -15.32 -22.08
C GLY A 217 -5.36 -14.12 -22.53
N GLN A 218 -4.50 -14.27 -23.53
CA GLN A 218 -3.74 -13.18 -24.15
C GLN A 218 -4.16 -12.99 -25.62
N PRO A 219 -4.34 -11.75 -26.09
CA PRO A 219 -4.63 -11.49 -27.49
C PRO A 219 -3.44 -11.90 -28.38
N SER A 220 -3.73 -12.34 -29.60
CA SER A 220 -2.71 -12.45 -30.65
C SER A 220 -2.04 -11.10 -30.85
N SER A 221 -0.73 -11.13 -31.05
CA SER A 221 0.09 -9.93 -31.17
C SER A 221 0.93 -9.97 -32.44
N LEU A 222 1.18 -8.80 -33.00
CA LEU A 222 2.11 -8.62 -34.10
C LEU A 222 3.45 -8.21 -33.48
N THR A 223 4.46 -9.06 -33.56
CA THR A 223 5.82 -8.69 -33.11
C THR A 223 6.47 -7.81 -34.16
N VAL A 224 6.95 -6.64 -33.77
CA VAL A 224 7.62 -5.67 -34.64
C VAL A 224 9.12 -5.88 -34.53
N HIS A 225 9.79 -6.01 -35.67
CA HIS A 225 11.23 -6.18 -35.77
C HIS A 225 11.86 -5.00 -36.50
N SER A 226 13.09 -4.68 -36.12
CA SER A 226 13.95 -3.74 -36.84
C SER A 226 15.27 -4.43 -37.17
N GLY A 227 15.58 -4.57 -38.46
CA GLY A 227 16.79 -5.30 -38.91
C GLY A 227 16.85 -6.75 -38.41
N GLY A 228 15.69 -7.39 -38.21
CA GLY A 228 15.57 -8.75 -37.69
C GLY A 228 15.62 -8.90 -36.17
N THR A 229 15.78 -7.81 -35.41
CA THR A 229 15.72 -7.82 -33.94
C THR A 229 14.32 -7.38 -33.49
N PRO A 230 13.65 -8.11 -32.58
CA PRO A 230 12.38 -7.66 -32.01
C PRO A 230 12.58 -6.37 -31.22
N ILE A 231 11.72 -5.38 -31.45
CA ILE A 231 11.76 -4.07 -30.79
C ILE A 231 10.44 -3.70 -30.09
N GLY A 232 9.42 -4.54 -30.23
CA GLY A 232 8.11 -4.31 -29.65
C GLY A 232 7.02 -5.19 -30.24
N SER A 233 5.78 -4.85 -29.95
CA SER A 233 4.60 -5.53 -30.49
C SER A 233 3.39 -4.62 -30.64
N VAL A 234 2.51 -4.95 -31.58
CA VAL A 234 1.16 -4.38 -31.66
C VAL A 234 0.18 -5.41 -31.11
N ALA A 235 -0.61 -5.02 -30.11
CA ALA A 235 -1.66 -5.85 -29.53
C ALA A 235 -2.85 -4.98 -29.13
N LEU A 236 -4.08 -5.46 -29.38
CA LEU A 236 -5.32 -4.74 -29.09
C LEU A 236 -5.37 -3.33 -29.71
N GLY A 237 -4.73 -3.15 -30.87
CA GLY A 237 -4.62 -1.85 -31.53
C GLY A 237 -3.55 -0.92 -30.94
N TYR A 238 -2.82 -1.29 -29.88
CA TYR A 238 -1.78 -0.46 -29.28
C TYR A 238 -0.39 -0.95 -29.63
N LEU A 239 0.53 -0.03 -29.92
CA LEU A 239 1.96 -0.31 -30.13
C LEU A 239 2.72 -0.23 -28.80
N PHE A 240 3.32 -1.33 -28.37
CA PHE A 240 4.21 -1.43 -27.22
C PHE A 240 5.64 -1.58 -27.68
N LEU A 241 6.54 -0.70 -27.22
CA LEU A 241 7.96 -0.73 -27.62
C LEU A 241 8.86 -1.04 -26.42
N ASP A 242 10.01 -1.64 -26.70
CA ASP A 242 11.08 -1.76 -25.71
C ASP A 242 11.80 -0.42 -25.49
N ASP A 243 11.79 0.46 -26.51
CA ASP A 243 12.29 1.83 -26.46
C ASP A 243 11.26 2.82 -27.05
N GLU A 244 10.59 3.55 -26.17
CA GLU A 244 9.55 4.51 -26.53
C GLU A 244 10.03 5.71 -27.36
N ARG A 245 11.34 5.97 -27.39
CA ARG A 245 11.92 7.03 -28.23
C ARG A 245 11.70 6.73 -29.72
N LEU A 246 11.57 5.45 -30.08
CA LEU A 246 11.39 4.98 -31.45
C LEU A 246 9.95 5.12 -31.98
N ARG A 247 8.97 5.42 -31.12
CA ARG A 247 7.54 5.40 -31.46
C ARG A 247 7.17 6.17 -32.73
N PRO A 248 7.59 7.43 -32.95
CA PRO A 248 7.17 8.18 -34.14
C PRO A 248 7.60 7.48 -35.44
N ALA A 249 8.84 6.99 -35.49
CA ALA A 249 9.39 6.32 -36.67
C ALA A 249 8.78 4.93 -36.89
N VAL A 250 8.53 4.18 -35.80
CA VAL A 250 7.88 2.87 -35.90
C VAL A 250 6.42 3.00 -36.33
N LEU A 251 5.66 3.97 -35.81
CA LEU A 251 4.27 4.20 -36.22
C LEU A 251 4.17 4.57 -37.71
N ASP A 252 5.01 5.47 -38.20
CA ASP A 252 5.07 5.82 -39.62
C ASP A 252 5.38 4.59 -40.50
N GLY A 253 6.35 3.78 -40.08
CA GLY A 253 6.69 2.54 -40.77
C GLY A 253 5.57 1.50 -40.78
N LEU A 254 4.89 1.29 -39.64
CA LEU A 254 3.74 0.40 -39.54
C LEU A 254 2.57 0.87 -40.41
N LEU A 255 2.30 2.18 -40.42
CA LEU A 255 1.27 2.78 -41.27
C LEU A 255 1.56 2.52 -42.76
N LYS A 256 2.81 2.69 -43.21
CA LYS A 256 3.24 2.38 -44.58
C LYS A 256 3.09 0.89 -44.93
N MET A 257 3.18 0.01 -43.94
CA MET A 257 2.94 -1.43 -44.09
C MET A 257 1.46 -1.82 -43.99
N GLY A 258 0.55 -0.87 -43.74
CA GLY A 258 -0.88 -1.13 -43.54
C GLY A 258 -1.20 -1.82 -42.20
N VAL A 259 -0.31 -1.75 -41.21
CA VAL A 259 -0.53 -2.30 -39.88
C VAL A 259 -1.11 -1.21 -38.97
N PRO A 260 -2.37 -1.31 -38.54
CA PRO A 260 -2.98 -0.29 -37.71
C PRO A 260 -2.43 -0.32 -36.28
N ALA A 261 -2.14 0.84 -35.74
CA ALA A 261 -1.87 1.07 -34.32
C ALA A 261 -2.48 2.41 -33.90
N ALA A 262 -2.88 2.52 -32.64
CA ALA A 262 -3.45 3.72 -32.06
C ALA A 262 -2.49 4.90 -32.24
N ALA A 263 -3.04 6.03 -32.70
CA ALA A 263 -2.29 7.25 -32.79
C ALA A 263 -2.05 7.84 -31.39
N PRO A 264 -0.90 8.49 -31.16
CA PRO A 264 -0.68 9.27 -29.95
C PRO A 264 -1.79 10.31 -29.77
N GLN A 265 -2.22 10.49 -28.53
CA GLN A 265 -3.13 11.54 -28.11
C GLN A 265 -2.36 12.70 -27.48
N GLU A 266 -3.02 13.84 -27.31
CA GLU A 266 -2.49 14.91 -26.49
C GLU A 266 -2.45 14.49 -25.02
N PRO A 267 -1.34 14.72 -24.30
CA PRO A 267 -1.29 14.49 -22.87
C PRO A 267 -2.38 15.28 -22.15
N ARG A 268 -2.93 14.67 -21.10
CA ARG A 268 -3.81 15.37 -20.15
C ARG A 268 -3.14 16.63 -19.62
N ARG A 269 -3.93 17.65 -19.29
CA ARG A 269 -3.41 18.93 -18.76
C ARG A 269 -2.66 18.75 -17.45
N GLU A 270 -3.09 17.78 -16.65
CA GLU A 270 -2.46 17.37 -15.40
C GLU A 270 -1.09 16.74 -15.60
N ALA A 271 -0.71 16.38 -16.84
CA ALA A 271 0.63 15.91 -17.18
C ALA A 271 1.69 17.03 -17.20
N VAL A 272 1.27 18.30 -17.06
CA VAL A 272 2.17 19.43 -16.94
C VAL A 272 2.60 19.56 -15.47
N SER A 273 3.71 18.92 -15.12
CA SER A 273 4.37 19.05 -13.82
C SER A 273 5.67 19.85 -13.97
N GLN A 274 6.06 20.58 -12.92
CA GLN A 274 7.38 21.22 -12.87
C GLN A 274 8.53 20.20 -12.83
N GLU A 275 8.26 18.97 -12.41
CA GLU A 275 9.28 17.93 -12.23
C GLU A 275 9.51 17.06 -13.47
N TRP A 276 8.58 17.08 -14.44
CA TRP A 276 8.70 16.30 -15.67
C TRP A 276 8.71 17.21 -16.88
N GLU A 277 9.84 17.23 -17.59
CA GLU A 277 10.01 18.09 -18.75
C GLU A 277 8.98 17.77 -19.85
N ALA A 278 8.37 18.83 -20.40
CA ALA A 278 7.42 18.69 -21.49
C ALA A 278 8.06 17.97 -22.69
N GLY A 279 7.47 16.84 -23.10
CA GLY A 279 7.97 16.03 -24.20
C GLY A 279 9.04 15.01 -23.83
N ALA A 280 9.53 14.97 -22.58
CA ALA A 280 10.43 13.91 -22.14
C ALA A 280 9.73 12.55 -22.22
N VAL A 281 10.39 11.59 -22.88
CA VAL A 281 9.86 10.24 -23.10
C VAL A 281 10.17 9.40 -21.86
N PRO A 282 9.16 8.90 -21.13
CA PRO A 282 9.39 8.09 -19.95
C PRO A 282 9.78 6.66 -20.35
N ASN A 283 10.81 6.11 -19.70
CA ASN A 283 11.24 4.72 -19.86
C ASN A 283 10.29 3.78 -19.12
N VAL A 284 9.15 3.49 -19.74
CA VAL A 284 8.07 2.67 -19.15
C VAL A 284 7.92 1.36 -19.90
N HIS A 285 7.76 0.29 -19.13
CA HIS A 285 7.39 -1.01 -19.62
C HIS A 285 5.93 -1.32 -19.29
N VAL A 286 5.19 -1.82 -20.27
CA VAL A 286 3.81 -2.22 -20.07
C VAL A 286 3.72 -3.71 -19.77
N GLY A 287 3.02 -4.04 -18.68
CA GLY A 287 2.49 -5.37 -18.45
C GLY A 287 0.99 -5.38 -18.71
N TRP A 288 0.56 -5.98 -19.82
CA TRP A 288 -0.86 -6.19 -20.07
C TRP A 288 -1.37 -7.44 -19.33
N ARG A 289 -2.57 -7.34 -18.74
CA ARG A 289 -3.33 -8.48 -18.20
C ARG A 289 -4.83 -8.30 -18.51
N PRO A 290 -5.63 -9.38 -18.45
CA PRO A 290 -7.08 -9.26 -18.48
C PRO A 290 -7.53 -8.28 -17.39
N GLY A 291 -8.25 -7.23 -17.80
CA GLY A 291 -8.73 -6.17 -16.91
C GLY A 291 -7.88 -4.89 -16.84
N GLY A 292 -6.72 -4.82 -17.51
CA GLY A 292 -6.04 -3.54 -17.66
C GLY A 292 -4.53 -3.60 -17.88
N MET A 293 -3.91 -2.42 -17.83
CA MET A 293 -2.49 -2.26 -18.12
C MET A 293 -1.73 -1.80 -16.88
N LYS A 294 -0.57 -2.41 -16.63
CA LYS A 294 0.36 -1.98 -15.58
C LYS A 294 1.53 -1.25 -16.22
N LEU A 295 1.75 -0.01 -15.80
CA LEU A 295 2.93 0.76 -16.15
C LEU A 295 4.02 0.47 -15.12
N ARG A 296 5.18 0.08 -15.63
CA ARG A 296 6.31 -0.39 -14.81
C ARG A 296 7.59 0.30 -15.22
N TRP A 297 8.51 0.42 -14.27
CA TRP A 297 9.90 0.76 -14.56
C TRP A 297 10.77 -0.51 -14.44
N ALA A 298 11.99 -0.45 -14.97
CA ALA A 298 12.98 -1.52 -14.82
C ALA A 298 14.09 -1.10 -13.85
N GLU A 299 14.51 -2.02 -13.01
CA GLU A 299 15.78 -1.91 -12.29
C GLU A 299 16.96 -2.26 -13.24
N PRO A 300 18.14 -1.64 -13.04
CA PRO A 300 19.31 -1.82 -13.88
C PRO A 300 19.89 -3.24 -13.78
N ASP A 301 19.68 -3.92 -12.65
CA ASP A 301 20.28 -5.22 -12.36
C ASP A 301 19.45 -6.41 -12.89
N GLY A 302 18.38 -6.16 -13.66
CA GLY A 302 17.80 -7.19 -14.50
C GLY A 302 16.39 -6.92 -15.04
N PRO A 303 16.05 -7.45 -16.22
CA PRO A 303 14.72 -7.30 -16.81
C PRO A 303 13.58 -7.99 -16.04
N SER A 304 13.89 -8.74 -14.97
CA SER A 304 12.95 -9.54 -14.17
C SER A 304 12.31 -8.79 -13.00
N THR A 305 12.96 -7.77 -12.42
CA THR A 305 12.40 -6.97 -11.31
C THR A 305 11.75 -5.70 -11.84
N ARG A 306 10.52 -5.84 -12.37
CA ARG A 306 9.70 -4.71 -12.81
C ARG A 306 8.64 -4.38 -11.78
N THR A 307 8.73 -3.21 -11.18
CA THR A 307 7.76 -2.73 -10.20
C THR A 307 6.73 -1.83 -10.88
N THR A 308 5.50 -1.84 -10.38
CA THR A 308 4.37 -1.09 -10.96
C THR A 308 4.25 0.24 -10.25
N PHE A 309 4.19 1.33 -11.01
CA PHE A 309 3.99 2.68 -10.45
C PHE A 309 2.66 3.32 -10.88
N ALA A 310 2.01 2.75 -11.89
CA ALA A 310 0.69 3.15 -12.33
C ALA A 310 -0.07 1.97 -12.96
N GLN A 311 -1.40 2.05 -12.92
CA GLN A 311 -2.31 1.06 -13.45
C GLN A 311 -3.50 1.71 -14.13
N TYR A 312 -3.75 1.32 -15.37
CA TYR A 312 -4.87 1.80 -16.17
C TYR A 312 -6.00 0.77 -16.19
N ASN A 313 -7.22 1.24 -15.87
CA ASN A 313 -8.46 0.48 -16.04
C ASN A 313 -9.15 0.91 -17.35
N PRO A 314 -9.23 0.05 -18.37
CA PRO A 314 -9.87 0.38 -19.64
C PRO A 314 -11.40 0.51 -19.54
N THR A 315 -12.04 -0.03 -18.50
CA THR A 315 -13.50 0.04 -18.34
C THR A 315 -13.94 1.40 -17.80
N THR A 316 -13.22 1.92 -16.81
CA THR A 316 -13.52 3.22 -16.18
C THR A 316 -12.68 4.36 -16.76
N GLU A 317 -11.76 4.05 -17.66
CA GLU A 317 -10.76 4.98 -18.22
C GLU A 317 -9.95 5.73 -17.14
N THR A 318 -9.81 5.10 -15.96
CA THR A 318 -9.07 5.66 -14.82
C THR A 318 -7.62 5.20 -14.86
N LEU A 319 -6.70 6.16 -14.85
CA LEU A 319 -5.27 5.92 -14.62
C LEU A 319 -4.95 6.14 -13.13
N TRP A 320 -4.71 5.04 -12.43
CA TRP A 320 -4.26 5.10 -11.05
C TRP A 320 -2.74 5.20 -10.97
N VAL A 321 -2.22 6.09 -10.13
CA VAL A 321 -0.78 6.37 -10.01
C VAL A 321 -0.37 6.31 -8.54
N GLU A 322 0.77 5.71 -8.21
CA GLU A 322 1.23 5.54 -6.83
C GLU A 322 1.49 6.84 -6.08
N ASP A 323 1.80 7.93 -6.79
CA ASP A 323 2.16 9.24 -6.25
C ASP A 323 1.80 10.36 -7.24
N GLU A 324 1.44 11.54 -6.73
CA GLU A 324 1.07 12.70 -7.56
C GLU A 324 2.19 13.16 -8.51
N ARG A 325 3.46 13.07 -8.08
CA ARG A 325 4.64 13.46 -8.85
C ARG A 325 4.87 12.53 -10.05
N LEU A 326 4.31 11.33 -10.01
CA LEU A 326 4.37 10.35 -11.09
C LEU A 326 3.21 10.49 -12.11
N ILE A 327 2.24 11.38 -11.87
CA ILE A 327 1.13 11.62 -12.80
C ILE A 327 1.65 12.06 -14.17
N ALA A 328 2.57 13.01 -14.20
CA ALA A 328 3.10 13.56 -15.44
C ALA A 328 3.76 12.51 -16.36
N PRO A 329 4.73 11.70 -15.90
CA PRO A 329 5.27 10.63 -16.74
C PRO A 329 4.23 9.55 -17.09
N ALA A 330 3.30 9.22 -16.18
CA ALA A 330 2.26 8.22 -16.44
C ALA A 330 1.29 8.67 -17.56
N CYS A 331 0.77 9.89 -17.47
CA CYS A 331 -0.11 10.49 -18.49
C CYS A 331 0.63 10.72 -19.81
N THR A 332 1.90 11.16 -19.76
CA THR A 332 2.73 11.32 -20.97
C THR A 332 2.87 9.98 -21.70
N PHE A 333 3.15 8.89 -20.97
CA PHE A 333 3.23 7.57 -21.55
C PHE A 333 1.87 7.10 -22.12
N ALA A 334 0.78 7.25 -21.37
CA ALA A 334 -0.56 6.86 -21.80
C ALA A 334 -0.98 7.57 -23.08
N ALA A 335 -0.73 8.88 -23.16
CA ALA A 335 -1.01 9.69 -24.34
C ALA A 335 -0.19 9.24 -25.55
N ARG A 336 1.12 8.96 -25.37
CA ARG A 336 1.96 8.38 -26.44
C ARG A 336 1.47 7.03 -26.92
N LEU A 337 0.95 6.21 -26.01
CA LEU A 337 0.38 4.91 -26.34
C LEU A 337 -0.97 5.04 -27.06
N GLY A 338 -1.65 6.17 -26.93
CA GLY A 338 -2.98 6.42 -27.49
C GLY A 338 -4.13 5.94 -26.59
N ILE A 339 -3.87 5.79 -25.29
CA ILE A 339 -4.87 5.36 -24.30
C ILE A 339 -5.69 6.58 -23.86
N PRO A 340 -7.03 6.53 -23.90
CA PRO A 340 -7.86 7.56 -23.31
C PRO A 340 -7.77 7.49 -21.79
N VAL A 341 -7.58 8.63 -21.13
CA VAL A 341 -7.55 8.71 -19.66
C VAL A 341 -8.55 9.77 -19.25
N ASP A 342 -9.70 9.35 -18.72
CA ASP A 342 -10.78 10.23 -18.28
C ASP A 342 -10.67 10.62 -16.82
N GLU A 343 -10.06 9.78 -15.99
CA GLU A 343 -9.85 10.05 -14.57
C GLU A 343 -8.44 9.70 -14.12
N ILE A 344 -7.92 10.45 -13.15
CA ILE A 344 -6.66 10.14 -12.46
C ILE A 344 -6.98 9.80 -11.02
N GLY A 345 -6.60 8.61 -10.60
CA GLY A 345 -6.76 8.15 -9.23
C GLY A 345 -5.43 8.11 -8.49
N LEU A 346 -5.41 8.59 -7.24
CA LEU A 346 -4.27 8.43 -6.34
C LEU A 346 -4.64 7.51 -5.17
N PRO A 347 -3.74 6.66 -4.66
CA PRO A 347 -3.96 6.01 -3.39
C PRO A 347 -3.98 7.04 -2.25
N PRO A 348 -4.57 6.72 -1.08
CA PRO A 348 -4.60 7.62 0.06
C PRO A 348 -3.21 7.87 0.65
N LEU A 349 -2.30 6.93 0.46
CA LEU A 349 -0.88 7.00 0.85
C LEU A 349 -0.01 6.63 -0.34
N ARG A 350 1.19 7.21 -0.46
CA ARG A 350 2.09 6.90 -1.57
C ARG A 350 2.41 5.41 -1.53
N TRP A 351 2.57 4.80 -2.71
CA TRP A 351 2.98 3.40 -2.84
C TRP A 351 2.03 2.34 -2.26
N THR A 352 0.77 2.70 -2.01
CA THR A 352 -0.30 1.78 -1.53
C THR A 352 -1.35 1.45 -2.59
N LEU A 353 -1.09 1.70 -3.89
CA LEU A 353 -2.05 1.44 -4.97
C LEU A 353 -2.55 -0.01 -4.99
N ARG A 354 -1.70 -0.97 -4.61
CA ARG A 354 -2.08 -2.39 -4.54
C ARG A 354 -3.19 -2.69 -3.53
N GLU A 355 -3.35 -1.84 -2.53
CA GLU A 355 -4.37 -1.98 -1.49
C GLU A 355 -5.71 -1.38 -1.94
N ARG A 356 -5.66 -0.31 -2.75
CA ARG A 356 -6.85 0.35 -3.31
C ARG A 356 -7.40 -0.32 -4.56
N VAL A 357 -6.52 -0.69 -5.49
CA VAL A 357 -6.90 -1.30 -6.77
C VAL A 357 -6.67 -2.81 -6.69
N TRP A 358 -7.65 -3.50 -6.11
CA TRP A 358 -7.64 -4.95 -6.08
C TRP A 358 -7.90 -5.53 -7.47
N ARG A 359 -7.22 -6.63 -7.82
CA ARG A 359 -7.28 -7.24 -9.16
C ARG A 359 -8.70 -7.58 -9.63
N GLY A 360 -9.63 -7.82 -8.71
CA GLY A 360 -11.04 -8.10 -9.01
C GLY A 360 -11.80 -6.90 -9.57
N HIS A 361 -11.50 -5.67 -9.12
CA HIS A 361 -12.18 -4.45 -9.59
C HIS A 361 -11.77 -4.02 -10.99
N LEU A 362 -10.73 -4.64 -11.54
CA LEU A 362 -10.29 -4.47 -12.91
C LEU A 362 -10.93 -5.50 -13.85
N ARG A 363 -11.61 -6.52 -13.31
CA ARG A 363 -12.20 -7.63 -14.06
C ARG A 363 -13.68 -7.41 -14.39
N ASP A 364 -14.13 -6.19 -14.62
CA ASP A 364 -15.50 -5.93 -15.12
C ASP A 364 -15.74 -6.42 -16.56
N LEU A 365 -14.97 -7.42 -17.01
CA LEU A 365 -15.28 -8.23 -18.19
C LEU A 365 -15.13 -9.70 -17.81
N SER A 366 -16.26 -10.31 -17.47
CA SER A 366 -16.51 -11.69 -17.85
C SER A 366 -16.16 -11.84 -19.33
N TYR A 367 -15.16 -12.67 -19.62
CA TYR A 367 -15.07 -13.26 -20.95
C TYR A 367 -16.25 -14.22 -21.06
N GLU A 368 -17.32 -13.80 -21.75
CA GLU A 368 -18.16 -14.74 -22.48
C GLU A 368 -17.49 -15.13 -23.80
#